data_AF-A7INZ9-F1
#
_entry.id   AF-A7INZ9-F1
#
_cell.length_a   1.000
_cell.length_b   1.000
_cell.length_c   1.000
_cell.angle_alpha   90.00
_cell.angle_beta   90.00
_cell.angle_gamma   90.00
#
_symmetry.space_group_name_H-M   'P 1'
#
loop_
_entity.id
_entity.type
_entity.pdbx_description
1 polymer ?
#
loop_
_entity_poly.entity_id
_entity_poly.type
_entity_poly.pdbx_seq_one_letter_code
_entity_poly.pdbx_strand_id
1 'polypeptide(L)'
;MIDETAEGTELRLRVRTVMTEANLTQVAAAKESGVNEKTFSAWLNGTYAGDNERVAANVARWLDSRAERARTVLTLPAPPPFVATPTAREITDRLIYVQASADFGVIVGAAGIGKTSAIEEYRRRSPNVWMMTADQSCKSANGMLAILADAIGVTERRSLWLSRAISNRVRGTSALIVIDEAQHLTTDALDQLRAIPDAAGCGVVVAGNESLLVRLTGEKGASAALRSQLFSRVGARFVGASAKARDIEMLIAAWGVTDEGVTKVLRAIARKPGALRLVGKTIRAASMYAEAEEIGQISATHIRQAWSQLSSSSLDVAA
;
A
#
# COMPACT_ATOMS: atom_id res chain seq x y z
N MET A 1 34.85 -35.16 21.03
CA MET A 1 33.99 -35.49 19.88
C MET A 1 32.58 -35.31 20.35
N ILE A 2 31.94 -34.22 19.91
CA ILE A 2 30.64 -33.78 20.42
C ILE A 2 29.57 -34.59 19.68
N ASP A 3 28.64 -35.12 20.45
CA ASP A 3 27.46 -35.85 20.03
C ASP A 3 26.64 -35.01 19.04
N GLU A 4 26.86 -35.25 17.76
CA GLU A 4 26.10 -34.66 16.66
C GLU A 4 24.81 -35.48 16.55
N THR A 5 23.79 -35.09 17.31
CA THR A 5 22.48 -35.77 17.24
C THR A 5 22.01 -35.79 15.78
N ALA A 6 21.59 -36.96 15.29
CA ALA A 6 21.17 -37.15 13.90
C ALA A 6 20.10 -36.12 13.46
N GLU A 7 19.27 -35.70 14.42
CA GLU A 7 18.24 -34.67 14.31
C GLU A 7 18.81 -33.28 13.94
N GLY A 8 19.98 -32.91 14.49
CA GLY A 8 20.64 -31.64 14.17
C GLY A 8 21.20 -31.62 12.74
N THR A 9 21.73 -32.76 12.27
CA THR A 9 22.25 -32.89 10.90
C THR A 9 21.13 -32.86 9.87
N GLU A 10 20.02 -33.52 10.15
CA GLU A 10 18.81 -33.48 9.30
C GLU A 10 18.24 -32.07 9.19
N LEU A 11 18.15 -31.33 10.31
CA LEU A 11 17.66 -29.97 10.31
C LEU A 11 18.54 -29.04 9.47
N ARG A 12 19.88 -29.16 9.56
CA ARG A 12 20.82 -28.40 8.72
C ARG A 12 20.63 -28.68 7.23
N LEU A 13 20.40 -29.94 6.86
CA LEU A 13 20.11 -30.30 5.47
C LEU A 13 18.81 -29.66 4.98
N ARG A 14 17.73 -29.72 5.76
CA ARG A 14 16.45 -29.06 5.46
C ARG A 14 16.62 -27.55 5.25
N VAL A 15 17.42 -26.89 6.09
CA VAL A 15 17.74 -25.46 5.93
C VAL A 15 18.44 -25.18 4.59
N ARG A 16 19.46 -25.98 4.24
CA ARG A 16 20.19 -25.79 2.97
C ARG A 16 19.30 -25.98 1.75
N THR A 17 18.40 -26.96 1.78
CA THR A 17 17.41 -27.19 0.71
C THR A 17 16.51 -25.96 0.54
N VAL A 18 15.87 -25.51 1.63
CA VAL A 18 14.98 -24.34 1.60
C VAL A 18 15.71 -23.07 1.14
N MET A 19 16.95 -22.88 1.59
CA MET A 19 17.75 -21.74 1.14
C MET A 19 18.03 -21.77 -0.36
N THR A 20 18.29 -22.96 -0.91
CA THR A 20 18.57 -23.14 -2.34
C THR A 20 17.30 -22.93 -3.16
N GLU A 21 16.20 -23.59 -2.80
CA GLU A 21 14.91 -23.47 -3.50
C GLU A 21 14.37 -22.04 -3.53
N ALA A 22 14.59 -21.29 -2.45
CA ALA A 22 14.10 -19.92 -2.32
C ALA A 22 15.15 -18.84 -2.64
N ASN A 23 16.33 -19.20 -3.15
CA ASN A 23 17.45 -18.28 -3.39
C ASN A 23 17.77 -17.35 -2.19
N LEU A 24 17.71 -17.88 -0.97
CA LEU A 24 17.98 -17.12 0.26
C LEU A 24 19.45 -17.12 0.62
N THR A 25 19.96 -15.95 0.99
CA THR A 25 21.30 -15.83 1.58
C THR A 25 21.29 -16.29 3.05
N GLN A 26 22.46 -16.68 3.59
CA GLN A 26 22.59 -17.02 5.02
C GLN A 26 22.19 -15.84 5.92
N VAL A 27 22.45 -14.60 5.48
CA VAL A 27 22.07 -13.37 6.18
C VAL A 27 20.55 -13.23 6.27
N ALA A 28 19.86 -13.45 5.15
CA ALA A 28 18.40 -13.42 5.11
C ALA A 28 17.81 -14.53 5.99
N ALA A 29 18.32 -15.76 5.88
CA ALA A 29 17.86 -16.89 6.67
C ALA A 29 18.05 -16.66 8.18
N ALA A 30 19.21 -16.15 8.61
CA ALA A 30 19.48 -15.81 10.01
C ALA A 30 18.52 -14.73 10.55
N LYS A 31 18.29 -13.68 9.76
CA LYS A 31 17.35 -12.60 10.11
C LYS A 31 15.91 -13.14 10.23
N GLU A 32 15.47 -13.96 9.28
CA GLU A 32 14.14 -14.57 9.32
C GLU A 32 13.97 -15.55 10.49
N SER A 33 15.03 -16.29 10.85
CA SER A 33 14.99 -17.26 11.94
C SER A 33 15.16 -16.63 13.32
N GLY A 34 15.43 -15.32 13.40
CA GLY A 34 15.68 -14.62 14.67
C GLY A 34 17.01 -15.03 15.34
N VAL A 35 17.94 -15.60 14.59
CA VAL A 35 19.26 -16.02 15.08
C VAL A 35 20.31 -15.02 14.60
N ASN A 36 21.27 -14.68 15.45
CA ASN A 36 22.38 -13.82 15.01
C ASN A 36 23.12 -14.46 13.83
N GLU A 37 23.47 -13.67 12.82
CA GLU A 37 24.11 -14.14 11.58
C GLU A 37 25.35 -15.01 11.82
N LYS A 38 26.24 -14.60 12.74
CA LYS A 38 27.45 -15.37 13.06
C LYS A 38 27.12 -16.70 13.72
N THR A 39 26.14 -16.70 14.62
CA THR A 39 25.65 -17.91 15.29
C THR A 39 24.98 -18.86 14.30
N PHE A 40 24.14 -18.34 13.40
CA PHE A 40 23.47 -19.14 12.38
C PHE A 40 24.45 -19.78 11.41
N SER A 41 25.43 -19.02 10.92
CA SER A 41 26.46 -19.53 9.99
C SER A 41 27.33 -20.60 10.65
N ALA A 42 27.82 -20.36 11.87
CA ALA A 42 28.58 -21.35 12.63
C ALA A 42 27.76 -22.61 12.93
N TRP A 43 26.47 -22.47 13.26
CA TRP A 43 25.57 -23.59 13.52
C TRP A 43 25.31 -24.39 12.23
N LEU A 44 25.03 -23.73 11.12
CA LEU A 44 24.79 -24.36 9.82
C LEU A 44 26.01 -25.15 9.31
N ASN A 45 27.22 -24.76 9.70
CA ASN A 45 28.46 -25.44 9.37
C ASN A 45 28.89 -26.50 10.40
N GLY A 46 28.12 -26.69 11.48
CA GLY A 46 28.44 -27.66 12.54
C GLY A 46 29.60 -27.24 13.45
N THR A 47 30.04 -25.99 13.40
CA THR A 47 31.19 -25.48 14.17
C THR A 47 30.78 -24.66 15.39
N TYR A 48 29.48 -24.54 15.68
CA TYR A 48 28.99 -23.76 16.81
C TYR A 48 29.11 -24.53 18.13
N ALA A 49 29.93 -24.03 19.04
CA ALA A 49 30.19 -24.63 20.36
C ALA A 49 29.23 -24.14 21.47
N GLY A 50 28.25 -23.30 21.14
CA GLY A 50 27.26 -22.82 22.09
C GLY A 50 26.04 -23.75 22.18
N ASP A 51 24.93 -23.16 22.60
CA ASP A 51 23.64 -23.85 22.75
C ASP A 51 23.01 -24.21 21.38
N ASN A 52 23.33 -25.41 20.89
CA ASN A 52 22.87 -25.94 19.62
C ASN A 52 21.36 -26.27 19.63
N GLU A 53 20.80 -26.68 20.77
CA GLU A 53 19.39 -27.01 20.91
C GLU A 53 18.50 -25.77 20.75
N ARG A 54 18.86 -24.66 21.40
CA ARG A 54 18.11 -23.39 21.26
C ARG A 54 18.15 -22.85 19.84
N VAL A 55 19.30 -22.96 19.16
CA VAL A 55 19.41 -22.53 17.76
C VAL A 55 18.58 -23.45 16.86
N ALA A 56 18.66 -24.78 17.05
CA ALA A 56 17.86 -25.74 16.32
C ALA A 56 16.35 -25.49 16.51
N ALA A 57 15.89 -25.23 17.74
CA ALA A 57 14.47 -24.93 18.02
C ALA A 57 13.99 -23.64 17.34
N ASN A 58 14.81 -22.59 17.29
CA ASN A 58 14.47 -21.36 16.56
C ASN A 58 14.39 -21.59 15.05
N VAL A 59 15.35 -22.35 14.50
CA VAL A 59 15.42 -22.68 13.08
C VAL A 59 14.27 -23.60 12.66
N ALA A 60 13.92 -24.60 13.47
CA ALA A 60 12.78 -25.47 13.24
C ALA A 60 11.47 -24.68 13.20
N ARG A 61 11.21 -23.82 14.20
CA ARG A 61 10.04 -22.91 14.19
C ARG A 61 10.00 -22.00 12.97
N TRP A 62 11.15 -21.52 12.51
CA TRP A 62 11.25 -20.73 11.29
C TRP A 62 10.88 -21.55 10.04
N LEU A 63 11.42 -22.76 9.90
CA LEU A 63 11.10 -23.66 8.79
C LEU A 63 9.60 -24.01 8.77
N ASP A 64 9.02 -24.35 9.92
CA ASP A 64 7.60 -24.68 10.02
C ASP A 64 6.72 -23.48 9.70
N SER A 65 7.06 -22.30 10.22
CA SER A 65 6.37 -21.04 9.88
C SER A 65 6.47 -20.69 8.41
N ARG A 66 7.60 -21.00 7.75
CA ARG A 66 7.81 -20.77 6.33
C ARG A 66 7.04 -21.76 5.48
N ALA A 67 7.02 -23.04 5.84
CA ALA A 67 6.22 -24.07 5.17
C ALA A 67 4.73 -23.75 5.27
N GLU A 68 4.27 -23.31 6.44
CA GLU A 68 2.88 -22.88 6.63
C GLU A 68 2.53 -21.66 5.79
N ARG A 69 3.39 -20.63 5.81
CA ARG A 69 3.22 -19.45 4.94
C ARG A 69 3.22 -19.81 3.46
N ALA A 70 4.08 -20.73 3.02
CA ALA A 70 4.13 -21.18 1.63
C ALA A 70 2.82 -21.88 1.23
N ARG A 71 2.29 -22.76 2.09
CA ARG A 71 0.97 -23.39 1.89
C ARG A 71 -0.14 -22.35 1.79
N THR A 72 -0.19 -21.37 2.70
CA THR A 72 -1.21 -20.30 2.64
C THR A 72 -1.06 -19.41 1.40
N VAL A 73 0.17 -19.12 0.95
CA VAL A 73 0.39 -18.29 -0.24
C VAL A 73 -0.03 -19.00 -1.52
N LEU A 74 0.18 -20.32 -1.61
CA LEU A 74 -0.25 -21.12 -2.77
C LEU A 74 -1.78 -21.19 -2.90
N THR A 75 -2.51 -21.11 -1.79
CA THR A 75 -3.98 -21.18 -1.78
C THR A 75 -4.66 -19.81 -1.89
N LEU A 76 -3.93 -18.72 -1.63
CA LEU A 76 -4.46 -17.37 -1.80
C LEU A 76 -4.39 -16.92 -3.26
N PRO A 77 -5.51 -16.53 -3.89
CA PRO A 77 -5.44 -15.98 -5.24
C PRO A 77 -4.63 -14.69 -5.22
N ALA A 78 -3.67 -14.61 -6.14
CA ALA A 78 -2.93 -13.39 -6.38
C ALA A 78 -3.92 -12.28 -6.75
N PRO A 79 -3.78 -11.06 -6.19
CA PRO A 79 -4.59 -9.95 -6.64
C PRO A 79 -4.34 -9.70 -8.13
N PRO A 80 -5.38 -9.31 -8.90
CA PRO A 80 -5.19 -9.00 -10.31
C PRO A 80 -4.17 -7.87 -10.48
N PRO A 81 -3.48 -7.83 -11.63
CA PRO A 81 -2.66 -6.67 -11.98
C PRO A 81 -3.51 -5.40 -12.00
N PHE A 82 -2.86 -4.24 -12.10
CA PHE A 82 -3.57 -2.96 -12.13
C PHE A 82 -4.69 -2.95 -13.17
N VAL A 83 -5.92 -2.67 -12.71
CA VAL A 83 -7.11 -2.57 -13.56
C VAL A 83 -7.37 -1.10 -13.86
N ALA A 84 -7.27 -0.71 -15.13
CA ALA A 84 -7.52 0.66 -15.59
C ALA A 84 -9.02 1.01 -15.63
N THR A 85 -9.65 1.07 -14.46
CA THR A 85 -11.06 1.44 -14.28
C THR A 85 -11.33 2.89 -14.69
N PRO A 86 -12.59 3.26 -15.02
CA PRO A 86 -12.97 4.65 -15.27
C PRO A 86 -12.47 5.63 -14.19
N THR A 87 -12.63 5.31 -12.91
CA THR A 87 -12.12 6.16 -11.82
C THR A 87 -10.59 6.27 -11.83
N ALA A 88 -9.88 5.17 -12.08
CA ALA A 88 -8.42 5.20 -12.17
C ALA A 88 -7.92 6.03 -13.36
N ARG A 89 -8.64 6.00 -14.49
CA ARG A 89 -8.35 6.85 -15.67
C ARG A 89 -8.56 8.32 -15.36
N GLU A 90 -9.70 8.69 -14.77
CA GLU A 90 -9.96 10.09 -14.37
C GLU A 90 -8.91 10.62 -13.42
N ILE A 91 -8.48 9.81 -12.44
CA ILE A 91 -7.36 10.17 -11.55
C ILE A 91 -6.08 10.36 -12.35
N THR A 92 -5.76 9.43 -13.24
CA THR A 92 -4.56 9.50 -14.08
C THR A 92 -4.56 10.76 -14.95
N ASP A 93 -5.69 11.12 -15.56
CA ASP A 93 -5.82 12.32 -16.38
C ASP A 93 -5.55 13.60 -15.57
N ARG A 94 -5.97 13.62 -14.29
CA ARG A 94 -5.62 14.74 -13.38
C ARG A 94 -4.14 14.77 -13.04
N LEU A 95 -3.51 13.62 -12.78
CA LEU A 95 -2.06 13.56 -12.54
C LEU A 95 -1.27 14.07 -13.76
N ILE A 96 -1.66 13.63 -14.97
CA ILE A 96 -1.06 14.08 -16.24
C ILE A 96 -1.20 15.59 -16.39
N TYR A 97 -2.42 16.11 -16.20
CA TYR A 97 -2.67 17.55 -16.31
C TYR A 97 -1.80 18.34 -15.35
N VAL A 98 -1.77 17.96 -14.06
CA VAL A 98 -1.01 18.68 -13.02
C VAL A 98 0.49 18.64 -13.27
N GLN A 99 1.02 17.50 -13.73
CA GLN A 99 2.42 17.38 -14.10
C GLN A 99 2.77 18.28 -15.29
N ALA A 100 1.90 18.34 -16.30
CA ALA A 100 2.11 19.14 -17.51
C ALA A 100 1.96 20.65 -17.27
N SER A 101 1.00 21.06 -16.44
CA SER A 101 0.72 22.47 -16.14
C SER A 101 1.59 23.03 -15.01
N ALA A 102 2.39 22.18 -14.35
CA ALA A 102 3.18 22.55 -13.17
C ALA A 102 2.35 23.25 -12.08
N ASP A 103 1.16 22.69 -11.79
CA ASP A 103 0.16 23.32 -10.92
C ASP A 103 -0.06 22.52 -9.63
N PHE A 104 -0.98 22.99 -8.78
CA PHE A 104 -1.43 22.28 -7.60
C PHE A 104 -2.75 21.54 -7.86
N GLY A 105 -2.79 20.24 -7.55
CA GLY A 105 -3.94 19.37 -7.77
C GLY A 105 -4.46 18.71 -6.49
N VAL A 106 -5.76 18.40 -6.49
CA VAL A 106 -6.42 17.76 -5.34
C VAL A 106 -7.22 16.55 -5.79
N ILE A 107 -6.94 15.39 -5.18
CA ILE A 107 -7.66 14.14 -5.41
C ILE A 107 -8.33 13.68 -4.11
N VAL A 108 -9.65 13.88 -4.03
CA VAL A 108 -10.43 13.48 -2.88
C VAL A 108 -11.33 12.32 -3.26
N GLY A 109 -11.43 11.34 -2.37
CA GLY A 109 -12.51 10.37 -2.50
C GLY A 109 -12.60 9.38 -1.36
N ALA A 110 -13.67 8.59 -1.37
CA ALA A 110 -13.92 7.58 -0.35
C ALA A 110 -12.77 6.56 -0.24
N ALA A 111 -12.68 5.92 0.92
CA ALA A 111 -11.71 4.87 1.15
C ALA A 111 -11.97 3.68 0.21
N GLY A 112 -10.90 3.20 -0.44
CA GLY A 112 -10.95 2.00 -1.26
C GLY A 112 -11.56 2.17 -2.66
N ILE A 113 -11.66 3.38 -3.21
CA ILE A 113 -12.07 3.59 -4.62
C ILE A 113 -10.91 3.45 -5.64
N GLY A 114 -9.68 3.18 -5.18
CA GLY A 114 -8.51 2.97 -6.04
C GLY A 114 -7.56 4.16 -6.23
N LYS A 115 -7.63 5.19 -5.35
CA LYS A 115 -6.76 6.38 -5.44
C LYS A 115 -5.26 6.06 -5.42
N THR A 116 -4.80 5.44 -4.33
CA THR A 116 -3.41 5.04 -4.12
C THR A 116 -2.91 4.17 -5.28
N SER A 117 -3.68 3.15 -5.69
CA SER A 117 -3.31 2.26 -6.78
C SER A 117 -3.16 2.99 -8.12
N ALA A 118 -4.02 3.97 -8.42
CA ALA A 118 -3.89 4.79 -9.63
C ALA A 118 -2.64 5.70 -9.60
N ILE A 119 -2.33 6.28 -8.43
CA ILE A 119 -1.13 7.10 -8.22
C ILE A 119 0.13 6.26 -8.37
N GLU A 120 0.18 5.09 -7.74
CA GLU A 120 1.32 4.16 -7.81
C GLU A 120 1.56 3.67 -9.23
N GLU A 121 0.50 3.32 -9.96
CA GLU A 121 0.61 2.91 -11.36
C GLU A 121 1.10 4.06 -12.26
N TYR A 122 0.64 5.28 -12.01
CA TYR A 122 1.16 6.44 -12.74
C TYR A 122 2.65 6.65 -12.45
N ARG A 123 3.05 6.61 -11.17
CA ARG A 123 4.45 6.71 -10.74
C ARG A 123 5.34 5.64 -11.37
N ARG A 124 4.82 4.42 -11.52
CA ARG A 124 5.57 3.30 -12.12
C ARG A 124 5.84 3.52 -13.61
N ARG A 125 4.93 4.18 -14.33
CA ARG A 125 4.99 4.36 -15.79
C ARG A 125 5.61 5.70 -16.23
N SER A 126 5.64 6.69 -15.34
CA SER A 126 6.08 8.05 -15.65
C SER A 126 7.39 8.38 -14.91
N PRO A 127 8.39 8.97 -15.60
CA PRO A 127 9.60 9.43 -14.93
C PRO A 127 9.32 10.66 -14.05
N ASN A 128 10.22 10.93 -13.11
CA ASN A 128 10.19 12.12 -12.25
C ASN A 128 8.86 12.29 -11.47
N VAL A 129 8.25 11.17 -11.10
CA VAL A 129 7.10 11.15 -10.19
C VAL A 129 7.58 10.62 -8.84
N TRP A 130 7.41 11.42 -7.80
CA TRP A 130 7.69 11.04 -6.42
C TRP A 130 6.41 11.01 -5.62
N MET A 131 6.34 10.08 -4.67
CA MET A 131 5.16 9.89 -3.83
C MET A 131 5.62 9.69 -2.40
N MET A 132 4.93 10.35 -1.47
CA MET A 132 4.96 10.00 -0.05
C MET A 132 3.54 9.74 0.45
N THR A 133 3.40 8.84 1.41
CA THR A 133 2.14 8.63 2.14
C THR A 133 2.25 9.34 3.48
N ALA A 134 1.36 10.28 3.75
CA ALA A 134 1.34 11.03 4.99
C ALA A 134 0.74 10.19 6.12
N ASP A 135 1.35 10.29 7.30
CA ASP A 135 0.86 9.71 8.54
C ASP A 135 1.01 10.71 9.70
N GLN A 136 0.71 10.26 10.93
CA GLN A 136 0.78 11.12 12.10
C GLN A 136 2.22 11.57 12.46
N SER A 137 3.24 10.81 12.04
CA SER A 137 4.64 11.13 12.32
C SER A 137 5.13 12.34 11.52
N CYS A 138 4.54 12.59 10.35
CA CYS A 138 4.93 13.67 9.44
C CYS A 138 3.92 14.80 9.34
N LYS A 139 3.03 14.94 10.32
CA LYS A 139 1.92 15.91 10.28
C LYS A 139 2.37 17.37 10.07
N SER A 140 3.54 17.76 10.59
CA SER A 140 4.04 19.14 10.55
C SER A 140 4.74 19.46 9.23
N ALA A 141 4.85 20.75 8.88
CA ALA A 141 5.53 21.19 7.66
C ALA A 141 6.98 20.65 7.57
N ASN A 142 7.77 20.79 8.64
CA ASN A 142 9.15 20.30 8.64
C ASN A 142 9.24 18.76 8.59
N GLY A 143 8.36 18.06 9.31
CA GLY A 143 8.33 16.59 9.28
C GLY A 143 7.98 16.06 7.88
N MET A 144 6.97 16.66 7.25
CA MET A 144 6.59 16.38 5.87
C MET A 144 7.74 16.66 4.90
N LEU A 145 8.40 17.82 4.99
CA LEU A 145 9.53 18.16 4.12
C LEU A 145 10.72 17.21 4.29
N ALA A 146 10.98 16.72 5.51
CA ALA A 146 12.06 15.76 5.75
C ALA A 146 11.79 14.40 5.07
N ILE A 147 10.57 13.87 5.22
CA ILE A 147 10.18 12.62 4.55
C ILE A 147 10.12 12.81 3.03
N LEU A 148 9.61 13.95 2.56
CA LEU A 148 9.57 14.26 1.14
C LEU A 148 11.00 14.37 0.55
N ALA A 149 11.93 14.99 1.27
CA ALA A 149 13.32 15.09 0.85
C ALA A 149 13.95 13.69 0.70
N ASP A 150 13.73 12.79 1.67
CA ASP A 150 14.18 11.40 1.60
C ASP A 150 13.59 10.67 0.39
N ALA A 151 12.27 10.79 0.17
CA ALA A 151 11.59 10.18 -0.97
C ALA A 151 12.12 10.67 -2.33
N ILE A 152 12.56 11.92 -2.42
CA ILE A 152 13.14 12.52 -3.64
C ILE A 152 14.65 12.21 -3.77
N GLY A 153 15.30 11.74 -2.71
CA GLY A 153 16.74 11.50 -2.66
C GLY A 153 17.56 12.77 -2.40
N VAL A 154 17.01 13.71 -1.64
CA VAL A 154 17.67 14.95 -1.20
C VAL A 154 18.18 14.77 0.23
N THR A 155 19.49 14.91 0.42
CA THR A 155 20.09 14.95 1.75
C THR A 155 20.35 16.40 2.15
N GLU A 156 19.56 16.92 3.10
CA GLU A 156 19.75 18.23 3.70
C GLU A 156 19.61 18.14 5.22
N ARG A 157 20.60 18.66 5.95
CA ARG A 157 20.63 18.58 7.42
C ARG A 157 19.91 19.76 8.07
N ARG A 158 19.81 20.89 7.38
CA ARG A 158 19.20 22.12 7.90
C ARG A 158 17.73 22.16 7.51
N SER A 159 16.84 22.03 8.49
CA SER A 159 15.39 22.04 8.27
C SER A 159 14.89 23.25 7.46
N LEU A 160 15.48 24.43 7.68
CA LEU A 160 15.12 25.66 6.96
C LEU A 160 15.38 25.57 5.44
N TRP A 161 16.28 24.70 5.01
CA TRP A 161 16.76 24.62 3.62
C TRP A 161 16.06 23.49 2.84
N LEU A 162 15.30 22.62 3.52
CA LEU A 162 14.66 21.45 2.91
C LEU A 162 13.76 21.82 1.72
N SER A 163 12.84 22.78 1.92
CA SER A 163 11.93 23.22 0.85
C SER A 163 12.67 23.74 -0.39
N ARG A 164 13.75 24.49 -0.17
CA ARG A 164 14.62 24.99 -1.25
C ARG A 164 15.38 23.85 -1.94
N ALA A 165 15.92 22.91 -1.17
CA ALA A 165 16.67 21.78 -1.69
C ALA A 165 15.77 20.86 -2.55
N ILE A 166 14.55 20.58 -2.07
CA ILE A 166 13.51 19.87 -2.84
C ILE A 166 13.19 20.64 -4.13
N SER A 167 12.89 21.93 -4.03
CA SER A 167 12.54 22.77 -5.19
C SER A 167 13.65 22.78 -6.25
N ASN A 168 14.92 22.89 -5.83
CA ASN A 168 16.06 22.83 -6.74
C ASN A 168 16.21 21.46 -7.42
N ARG A 169 15.93 20.37 -6.70
CA ARG A 169 16.07 19.00 -7.22
C ARG A 169 15.05 18.65 -8.29
N VAL A 170 13.85 19.23 -8.21
CA VAL A 170 12.71 18.95 -9.11
C VAL A 170 12.51 19.99 -10.21
N ARG A 171 13.20 21.13 -10.11
CA ARG A 171 13.10 22.22 -11.09
C ARG A 171 13.56 21.76 -12.47
N GLY A 172 12.75 22.06 -13.50
CA GLY A 172 13.07 21.76 -14.89
C GLY A 172 13.03 20.28 -15.26
N THR A 173 12.58 19.39 -14.36
CA THR A 173 12.49 17.95 -14.63
C THR A 173 11.08 17.48 -15.00
N SER A 174 10.15 18.42 -15.23
CA SER A 174 8.72 18.13 -15.37
C SER A 174 8.21 17.21 -14.25
N ALA A 175 8.61 17.51 -13.01
CA ALA A 175 8.34 16.67 -11.85
C ALA A 175 6.87 16.66 -11.44
N LEU A 176 6.42 15.54 -10.87
CA LEU A 176 5.19 15.45 -10.11
C LEU A 176 5.48 14.92 -8.70
N ILE A 177 5.09 15.68 -7.68
CA ILE A 177 5.12 15.24 -6.29
C ILE A 177 3.70 14.90 -5.86
N VAL A 178 3.49 13.68 -5.35
CA VAL A 178 2.19 13.24 -4.84
C VAL A 178 2.26 12.96 -3.35
N ILE A 179 1.31 13.52 -2.61
CA ILE A 179 1.16 13.32 -1.17
C ILE A 179 -0.13 12.54 -0.94
N ASP A 180 -0.03 11.25 -0.70
CA ASP A 180 -1.18 10.39 -0.39
C ASP A 180 -1.55 10.46 1.09
N GLU A 181 -2.80 10.16 1.42
CA GLU A 181 -3.38 10.27 2.78
C GLU A 181 -3.14 11.66 3.45
N ALA A 182 -3.14 12.73 2.65
CA ALA A 182 -2.80 14.09 3.07
C ALA A 182 -3.74 14.69 4.13
N GLN A 183 -4.88 14.05 4.46
CA GLN A 183 -5.71 14.46 5.59
C GLN A 183 -4.96 14.43 6.94
N HIS A 184 -3.85 13.69 7.04
CA HIS A 184 -3.01 13.65 8.25
C HIS A 184 -2.12 14.89 8.43
N LEU A 185 -1.92 15.68 7.38
CA LEU A 185 -1.07 16.86 7.43
C LEU A 185 -1.76 18.05 8.09
N THR A 186 -1.01 18.92 8.75
CA THR A 186 -1.52 20.21 9.25
C THR A 186 -1.80 21.17 8.10
N THR A 187 -2.56 22.22 8.37
CA THR A 187 -2.88 23.26 7.40
C THR A 187 -1.62 23.98 6.91
N ASP A 188 -0.67 24.24 7.80
CA ASP A 188 0.62 24.84 7.45
C ASP A 188 1.43 23.94 6.50
N ALA A 189 1.39 22.62 6.71
CA ALA A 189 2.06 21.68 5.82
C ALA A 189 1.43 21.67 4.42
N LEU A 190 0.10 21.77 4.32
CA LEU A 190 -0.61 21.87 3.04
C LEU A 190 -0.29 23.20 2.32
N ASP A 191 -0.20 24.32 3.04
CA ASP A 191 0.19 25.60 2.42
C ASP A 191 1.64 25.58 1.94
N GLN A 192 2.56 24.94 2.68
CA GLN A 192 3.93 24.72 2.22
C GLN A 192 3.99 23.91 0.91
N LEU A 193 3.19 22.84 0.78
CA LEU A 193 3.11 22.05 -0.45
C LEU A 193 2.58 22.86 -1.64
N ARG A 194 1.60 23.74 -1.42
CA ARG A 194 1.07 24.63 -2.46
C ARG A 194 2.10 25.65 -2.95
N ALA A 195 3.07 26.04 -2.12
CA ALA A 195 4.10 26.99 -2.54
C ALA A 195 5.16 26.37 -3.46
N ILE A 196 5.29 25.03 -3.49
CA ILE A 196 6.33 24.33 -4.26
C ILE A 196 6.16 24.52 -5.78
N PRO A 197 4.97 24.34 -6.39
CA PRO A 197 4.77 24.60 -7.82
C PRO A 197 5.24 25.99 -8.25
N ASP A 198 4.88 27.04 -7.50
CA ASP A 198 5.30 28.43 -7.77
C ASP A 198 6.83 28.59 -7.71
N ALA A 199 7.50 27.91 -6.78
CA ALA A 199 8.94 28.02 -6.57
C ALA A 199 9.79 27.16 -7.51
N ALA A 200 9.27 26.00 -7.94
CA ALA A 200 10.03 24.98 -8.64
C ALA A 200 9.58 24.75 -10.09
N GLY A 201 8.36 25.17 -10.47
CA GLY A 201 7.77 24.87 -11.77
C GLY A 201 7.50 23.38 -11.93
N CYS A 202 6.97 22.72 -10.89
CA CYS A 202 6.59 21.32 -10.90
C CYS A 202 5.14 21.10 -10.48
N GLY A 203 4.56 19.96 -10.83
CA GLY A 203 3.24 19.57 -10.35
C GLY A 203 3.28 19.07 -8.91
N VAL A 204 2.29 19.45 -8.10
CA VAL A 204 2.06 18.88 -6.76
C VAL A 204 0.63 18.43 -6.62
N VAL A 205 0.40 17.19 -6.18
CA VAL A 205 -0.94 16.63 -5.95
C VAL A 205 -1.06 16.17 -4.51
N VAL A 206 -2.12 16.62 -3.84
CA VAL A 206 -2.52 16.07 -2.54
C VAL A 206 -3.72 15.14 -2.73
N ALA A 207 -3.62 13.92 -2.22
CA ALA A 207 -4.66 12.91 -2.27
C ALA A 207 -5.11 12.53 -0.86
N GLY A 208 -6.42 12.33 -0.68
CA GLY A 208 -6.97 12.00 0.64
C GLY A 208 -8.46 11.70 0.65
N ASN A 209 -9.03 11.70 1.85
CA ASN A 209 -10.46 11.52 2.07
C ASN A 209 -11.24 12.85 2.08
N GLU A 210 -12.54 12.80 2.36
CA GLU A 210 -13.41 13.99 2.34
C GLU A 210 -13.01 15.08 3.36
N SER A 211 -12.39 14.73 4.48
CA SER A 211 -11.97 15.74 5.45
C SER A 211 -10.85 16.63 4.91
N LEU A 212 -10.02 16.12 3.99
CA LEU A 212 -9.08 16.95 3.24
C LEU A 212 -9.82 18.00 2.41
N LEU A 213 -10.89 17.62 1.71
CA LEU A 213 -11.70 18.57 0.94
C LEU A 213 -12.32 19.62 1.84
N VAL A 214 -12.97 19.21 2.94
CA VAL A 214 -13.59 20.13 3.91
C VAL A 214 -12.57 21.12 4.46
N ARG A 215 -11.34 20.67 4.77
CA ARG A 215 -10.27 21.55 5.25
C ARG A 215 -9.77 22.52 4.20
N LEU A 216 -9.70 22.09 2.94
CA LEU A 216 -9.34 22.96 1.83
C LEU A 216 -10.47 23.96 1.52
N THR A 217 -11.74 23.55 1.60
CA THR A 217 -12.92 24.40 1.33
C THR A 217 -13.33 25.28 2.53
N GLY A 218 -12.91 24.90 3.73
CA GLY A 218 -13.27 25.47 5.03
C GLY A 218 -14.66 25.06 5.55
N GLU A 219 -14.80 24.93 6.87
CA GLU A 219 -16.07 25.15 7.58
C GLU A 219 -16.31 26.66 7.81
N LYS A 220 -17.55 27.05 8.13
CA LYS A 220 -17.95 28.42 8.48
C LYS A 220 -17.28 28.89 9.78
N GLY A 221 -16.01 29.29 9.71
CA GLY A 221 -15.34 29.99 10.80
C GLY A 221 -13.96 29.42 11.12
N ALA A 222 -12.93 29.91 10.41
CA ALA A 222 -11.60 30.18 10.98
C ALA A 222 -10.55 30.64 9.94
N SER A 223 -10.74 30.51 8.62
CA SER A 223 -9.76 31.05 7.67
C SER A 223 -10.33 31.29 6.27
N ALA A 224 -11.01 32.42 6.10
CA ALA A 224 -11.42 32.91 4.77
C ALA A 224 -10.23 33.23 3.84
N ALA A 225 -9.08 33.63 4.41
CA ALA A 225 -7.88 33.99 3.66
C ALA A 225 -7.19 32.79 3.01
N LEU A 226 -7.08 31.67 3.75
CA LEU A 226 -6.50 30.42 3.24
C LEU A 226 -7.35 29.80 2.12
N ARG A 227 -8.69 29.94 2.20
CA ARG A 227 -9.63 29.57 1.12
C ARG A 227 -9.30 30.30 -0.19
N SER A 228 -9.07 31.61 -0.16
CA SER A 228 -8.81 32.38 -1.38
C SER A 228 -7.47 31.98 -2.03
N GLN A 229 -6.44 31.70 -1.23
CA GLN A 229 -5.10 31.39 -1.73
C GLN A 229 -4.90 29.93 -2.15
N LEU A 230 -5.46 28.96 -1.42
CA LEU A 230 -5.37 27.55 -1.79
C LEU A 230 -6.32 27.19 -2.94
N PHE A 231 -7.58 27.63 -2.90
CA PHE A 231 -8.60 27.20 -3.86
C PHE A 231 -8.49 27.89 -5.23
N SER A 232 -8.01 29.15 -5.29
CA SER A 232 -7.77 29.83 -6.58
C SER A 232 -6.64 29.18 -7.39
N ARG A 233 -5.76 28.42 -6.72
CA ARG A 233 -4.57 27.77 -7.29
C ARG A 233 -4.75 26.27 -7.52
N VAL A 234 -5.96 25.73 -7.35
CA VAL A 234 -6.22 24.33 -7.70
C VAL A 234 -6.48 24.25 -9.20
N GLY A 235 -5.45 23.87 -9.97
CA GLY A 235 -5.56 23.69 -11.42
C GLY A 235 -6.39 22.49 -11.84
N ALA A 236 -6.48 21.47 -10.98
CA ALA A 236 -7.21 20.24 -11.26
C ALA A 236 -7.77 19.59 -10.00
N ARG A 237 -9.00 19.11 -10.11
CA ARG A 237 -9.71 18.43 -9.01
C ARG A 237 -10.36 17.13 -9.45
N PHE A 238 -10.26 16.13 -8.57
CA PHE A 238 -11.07 14.93 -8.59
C PHE A 238 -11.81 14.78 -7.25
N VAL A 239 -13.11 14.50 -7.29
CA VAL A 239 -13.93 14.19 -6.10
C VAL A 239 -14.77 12.96 -6.39
N GLY A 240 -14.48 11.84 -5.73
CA GLY A 240 -15.21 10.58 -5.88
C GLY A 240 -15.84 10.11 -4.57
N ALA A 241 -17.17 10.19 -4.47
CA ALA A 241 -17.90 9.81 -3.24
C ALA A 241 -18.02 8.30 -3.03
N SER A 242 -18.01 7.50 -4.11
CA SER A 242 -18.16 6.04 -4.06
C SER A 242 -17.54 5.38 -5.29
N ALA A 243 -17.35 4.07 -5.24
CA ALA A 243 -16.90 3.30 -6.40
C ALA A 243 -18.02 3.24 -7.47
N LYS A 244 -17.67 3.53 -8.73
CA LYS A 244 -18.65 3.48 -9.83
C LYS A 244 -19.01 2.02 -10.12
N ALA A 245 -20.25 1.78 -10.57
CA ALA A 245 -20.70 0.43 -10.93
C ALA A 245 -19.75 -0.27 -11.91
N ARG A 246 -19.28 0.46 -12.93
CA ARG A 246 -18.32 -0.05 -13.91
C ARG A 246 -16.94 -0.37 -13.30
N ASP A 247 -16.48 0.37 -12.30
CA ASP A 247 -15.22 0.06 -11.61
C ASP A 247 -15.34 -1.29 -10.87
N ILE A 248 -16.48 -1.50 -10.21
CA ILE A 248 -16.80 -2.73 -9.47
C ILE A 248 -16.84 -3.92 -10.42
N GLU A 249 -17.56 -3.79 -11.53
CA GLU A 249 -17.66 -4.84 -12.56
C GLU A 249 -16.31 -5.22 -13.13
N MET A 250 -15.50 -4.23 -13.54
CA MET A 250 -14.18 -4.47 -14.08
C MET A 250 -13.26 -5.16 -13.07
N LEU A 251 -13.35 -4.78 -11.79
CA LEU A 251 -12.55 -5.43 -10.75
C LEU A 251 -12.99 -6.88 -10.51
N ILE A 252 -14.30 -7.14 -10.36
CA ILE A 252 -14.83 -8.50 -10.17
C ILE A 252 -14.42 -9.41 -11.34
N ALA A 253 -14.55 -8.92 -12.57
CA ALA A 253 -14.11 -9.64 -13.76
C ALA A 253 -12.60 -9.91 -13.76
N ALA A 254 -11.78 -8.95 -13.32
CA ALA A 254 -10.33 -9.13 -13.21
C ALA A 254 -9.92 -10.18 -12.17
N TRP A 255 -10.75 -10.41 -11.14
CA TRP A 255 -10.58 -11.52 -10.20
C TRP A 255 -10.99 -12.88 -10.77
N GLY A 256 -11.46 -12.95 -12.02
CA GLY A 256 -11.89 -14.20 -12.66
C GLY A 256 -13.24 -14.71 -12.16
N VAL A 257 -14.00 -13.89 -11.43
CA VAL A 257 -15.31 -14.27 -10.92
C VAL A 257 -16.35 -14.15 -12.03
N THR A 258 -16.94 -15.29 -12.42
CA THR A 258 -17.97 -15.36 -13.48
C THR A 258 -19.37 -15.69 -12.94
N ASP A 259 -19.47 -16.22 -11.71
CA ASP A 259 -20.75 -16.60 -11.11
C ASP A 259 -21.59 -15.36 -10.77
N GLU A 260 -22.86 -15.36 -11.20
CA GLU A 260 -23.77 -14.23 -11.04
C GLU A 260 -24.20 -14.04 -9.58
N GLY A 261 -24.40 -15.14 -8.83
CA GLY A 261 -24.74 -15.10 -7.41
C GLY A 261 -23.63 -14.49 -6.57
N VAL A 262 -22.39 -14.89 -6.80
CA VAL A 262 -21.18 -14.31 -6.20
C VAL A 262 -21.06 -12.83 -6.58
N THR A 263 -21.22 -12.51 -7.87
CA THR A 263 -21.13 -11.14 -8.38
C THR A 263 -22.15 -10.21 -7.71
N LYS A 264 -23.40 -10.66 -7.51
CA LYS A 264 -24.45 -9.90 -6.82
C LYS A 264 -24.03 -9.55 -5.39
N VAL A 265 -23.47 -10.50 -4.64
CA VAL A 265 -23.00 -10.28 -3.26
C VAL A 265 -21.79 -9.33 -3.24
N LEU A 266 -20.82 -9.52 -4.13
CA LEU A 266 -19.64 -8.64 -4.23
C LEU A 266 -20.01 -7.20 -4.59
N ARG A 267 -20.99 -7.00 -5.47
CA ARG A 267 -21.53 -5.65 -5.78
C ARG A 267 -22.12 -4.97 -4.55
N ALA A 268 -22.82 -5.72 -3.69
CA ALA A 268 -23.36 -5.18 -2.44
C ALA A 268 -22.25 -4.79 -1.45
N ILE A 269 -21.21 -5.64 -1.32
CA ILE A 269 -20.02 -5.35 -0.51
C ILE A 269 -19.31 -4.08 -1.00
N ALA A 270 -19.16 -3.91 -2.31
CA ALA A 270 -18.48 -2.77 -2.91
C ALA A 270 -19.17 -1.42 -2.66
N ARG A 271 -20.45 -1.42 -2.25
CA ARG A 271 -21.19 -0.21 -1.87
C ARG A 271 -20.95 0.20 -0.41
N LYS A 272 -20.36 -0.66 0.41
CA LYS A 272 -20.04 -0.38 1.82
C LYS A 272 -18.75 0.46 1.93
N PRO A 273 -18.51 1.15 3.07
CA PRO A 273 -17.28 1.91 3.29
C PRO A 273 -16.03 1.03 3.14
N GLY A 274 -15.10 1.39 2.25
CA GLY A 274 -13.95 0.55 1.88
C GLY A 274 -14.05 -0.06 0.48
N ALA A 275 -15.23 -0.06 -0.12
CA ALA A 275 -15.49 -0.27 -1.55
C ALA A 275 -14.67 -1.40 -2.21
N LEU A 276 -13.88 -1.08 -3.24
CA LEU A 276 -13.12 -2.06 -4.02
C LEU A 276 -12.06 -2.80 -3.20
N ARG A 277 -11.51 -2.14 -2.16
CA ARG A 277 -10.54 -2.76 -1.24
C ARG A 277 -11.19 -3.92 -0.47
N LEU A 278 -12.45 -3.76 -0.05
CA LEU A 278 -13.18 -4.81 0.64
C LEU A 278 -13.49 -5.98 -0.28
N VAL A 279 -13.89 -5.73 -1.53
CA VAL A 279 -14.09 -6.78 -2.54
C VAL A 279 -12.86 -7.69 -2.63
N GLY A 280 -11.67 -7.12 -2.84
CA GLY A 280 -10.44 -7.90 -2.93
C GLY A 280 -10.07 -8.64 -1.64
N LYS A 281 -10.34 -8.06 -0.46
CA LYS A 281 -10.14 -8.74 0.83
C LYS A 281 -11.10 -9.91 1.02
N THR A 282 -12.37 -9.72 0.68
CA THR A 282 -13.40 -10.76 0.81
C THR A 282 -13.15 -11.92 -0.14
N ILE A 283 -12.77 -11.66 -1.40
CA ILE A 283 -12.45 -12.73 -2.37
C ILE A 283 -11.31 -13.60 -1.85
N ARG A 284 -10.22 -12.99 -1.36
CA ARG A 284 -9.10 -13.74 -0.77
C ARG A 284 -9.51 -14.57 0.43
N ALA A 285 -10.26 -13.99 1.37
CA ALA A 285 -10.74 -14.71 2.54
C ALA A 285 -11.71 -15.85 2.16
N ALA A 286 -12.61 -15.64 1.19
CA ALA A 286 -13.52 -16.66 0.70
C ALA A 286 -12.81 -17.80 -0.04
N SER A 287 -11.68 -17.51 -0.68
CA SER A 287 -10.84 -18.54 -1.32
C SER A 287 -10.25 -19.49 -0.28
N MET A 288 -9.90 -18.99 0.90
CA MET A 288 -9.43 -19.85 2.00
C MET A 288 -10.51 -20.84 2.47
N TYR A 289 -11.78 -20.42 2.49
CA TYR A 289 -12.88 -21.33 2.84
C TYR A 289 -13.16 -22.35 1.73
N ALA A 290 -13.17 -21.92 0.47
CA ALA A 290 -13.40 -22.80 -0.67
C ALA A 290 -12.33 -23.90 -0.79
N GLU A 291 -11.08 -23.57 -0.46
CA GLU A 291 -9.97 -24.53 -0.43
C GLU A 291 -10.10 -25.50 0.74
N ALA A 292 -10.47 -25.01 1.93
CA ALA A 292 -10.67 -25.86 3.11
C ALA A 292 -11.78 -26.90 2.93
N GLU A 293 -12.76 -26.61 2.07
CA GLU A 293 -13.85 -27.53 1.71
C GLU A 293 -13.50 -28.42 0.48
N GLU A 294 -12.30 -28.28 -0.11
CA GLU A 294 -11.85 -29.00 -1.31
C GLU A 294 -12.74 -28.79 -2.55
N ILE A 295 -13.52 -27.70 -2.58
CA ILE A 295 -14.47 -27.39 -3.67
C ILE A 295 -13.76 -26.65 -4.83
N GLY A 296 -12.68 -25.93 -4.55
CA GLY A 296 -11.85 -25.21 -5.54
C GLY A 296 -12.53 -23.99 -6.20
N GLN A 297 -13.85 -23.85 -6.13
CA GLN A 297 -14.61 -22.71 -6.63
C GLN A 297 -15.29 -21.92 -5.51
N ILE A 298 -15.22 -20.59 -5.60
CA ILE A 298 -15.83 -19.68 -4.62
C ILE A 298 -17.34 -19.61 -4.85
N SER A 299 -18.12 -19.88 -3.82
CA SER A 299 -19.59 -19.75 -3.83
C SER A 299 -20.04 -18.47 -3.12
N ALA A 300 -21.31 -18.09 -3.34
CA ALA A 300 -21.91 -16.96 -2.62
C ALA A 300 -21.94 -17.18 -1.09
N THR A 301 -21.96 -18.43 -0.63
CA THR A 301 -21.89 -18.78 0.80
C THR A 301 -20.52 -18.45 1.38
N HIS A 302 -19.44 -18.83 0.69
CA HIS A 302 -18.06 -18.51 1.12
C HIS A 302 -17.84 -16.99 1.20
N ILE A 303 -18.38 -16.21 0.26
CA ILE A 303 -18.30 -14.75 0.28
C ILE A 303 -19.04 -14.16 1.48
N ARG A 304 -20.24 -14.65 1.80
CA ARG A 304 -21.00 -14.18 2.96
C ARG A 304 -20.31 -14.52 4.29
N GLN A 305 -19.74 -15.71 4.38
CA GLN A 305 -18.94 -16.14 5.53
C GLN A 305 -17.67 -15.30 5.70
N ALA A 306 -16.94 -15.05 4.61
CA ALA A 306 -15.79 -14.15 4.63
C ALA A 306 -16.16 -12.72 5.02
N TRP A 307 -17.31 -12.25 4.55
CA TRP A 307 -17.79 -10.91 4.90
C TRP A 307 -18.15 -10.77 6.37
N SER A 308 -18.83 -11.76 6.98
CA SER A 308 -19.22 -11.68 8.40
C SER A 308 -18.04 -11.63 9.36
N GLN A 309 -16.89 -12.18 8.95
CA GLN A 309 -15.63 -12.09 9.70
C GLN A 309 -14.93 -10.74 9.52
N LEU A 310 -15.03 -10.14 8.32
CA LEU A 310 -14.36 -8.88 7.97
C LEU A 310 -15.16 -7.63 8.37
N SER A 311 -16.46 -7.75 8.61
CA SER A 311 -17.34 -6.62 8.92
C SER A 311 -18.44 -7.00 9.90
N SER A 312 -18.70 -6.10 10.86
CA SER A 312 -19.89 -6.16 11.74
C SER A 312 -21.18 -5.72 11.05
N SER A 313 -21.14 -5.26 9.78
CA SER A 313 -22.33 -4.83 9.04
C SER A 313 -23.00 -5.99 8.32
N SER A 314 -24.32 -6.15 8.50
CA SER A 314 -25.13 -7.12 7.75
C SER A 314 -25.19 -6.79 6.25
N LEU A 315 -25.23 -7.86 5.43
CA LEU A 315 -25.53 -7.79 4.01
C LEU A 315 -27.03 -8.03 3.82
N ASP A 316 -27.79 -6.96 3.60
CA ASP A 316 -29.19 -7.07 3.14
C ASP A 316 -29.19 -7.35 1.63
N VAL A 317 -28.79 -8.57 1.27
CA VAL A 317 -28.94 -9.07 -0.10
C VAL A 317 -29.94 -10.20 -0.02
N ALA A 318 -31.20 -9.91 -0.37
CA ALA A 318 -32.22 -10.93 -0.55
C ALA A 318 -31.67 -12.03 -1.49
N ALA A 319 -31.79 -13.28 -1.03
CA ALA A 319 -31.32 -14.49 -1.70
C ALA A 319 -31.66 -14.45 -3.20
#